data_AF-A0A353T5A5-F1
#
_entry.id   AF-A0A353T5A5-F1
#
_cell.length_a   1.000
_cell.length_b   1.000
_cell.length_c   1.000
_cell.angle_alpha   90.00
_cell.angle_beta   90.00
_cell.angle_gamma   90.00
#
_symmetry.space_group_name_H-M   'P 1'
#
loop_
_entity.id
_entity.type
_entity.pdbx_description
1 polymer ?
#
loop_
_entity_poly.entity_id
_entity_poly.type
_entity_poly.pdbx_seq_one_letter_code
_entity_poly.pdbx_strand_id
1 'polypeptide(L)'
;MSKESVEELTSKKLPQYQKLALEIHSKPEVSNYEFFASKTLAEQLEKEGFQVKLGVAGHRTGFDARYRSPKSGPVVVFFAEYDALPG
;
A
#
# COMPACT_ATOMS: atom_id res chain seq x y z
N MET A 1 -20.44 2.40 -6.56
CA MET A 1 -20.17 3.21 -5.37
C MET A 1 -20.40 4.65 -5.76
N SER A 2 -21.06 5.41 -4.89
CA SER A 2 -21.11 6.86 -5.01
C SER A 2 -19.84 7.48 -4.43
N LYS A 3 -19.64 8.78 -4.63
CA LYS A 3 -18.51 9.52 -4.06
C LYS A 3 -18.57 9.49 -2.53
N GLU A 4 -19.75 9.71 -1.97
CA GLU A 4 -20.03 9.76 -0.54
C GLU A 4 -19.68 8.43 0.14
N SER A 5 -19.97 7.31 -0.53
CA SER A 5 -19.62 5.98 -0.04
C SER A 5 -18.11 5.77 0.06
N VAL A 6 -17.31 6.37 -0.83
CA VAL A 6 -15.84 6.30 -0.77
C VAL A 6 -15.31 7.15 0.38
N GLU A 7 -15.87 8.35 0.59
CA GLU A 7 -15.51 9.25 1.69
C GLU A 7 -15.79 8.62 3.06
N GLU A 8 -16.96 8.00 3.21
CA GLU A 8 -17.34 7.30 4.44
C GLU A 8 -16.42 6.11 4.74
N LEU A 9 -16.15 5.27 3.74
CA LEU A 9 -15.23 4.14 3.89
C LEU A 9 -13.82 4.60 4.25
N THR A 10 -13.33 5.66 3.60
CA THR A 10 -12.01 6.23 3.87
C THR A 10 -11.94 6.76 5.30
N SER A 11 -12.94 7.53 5.74
CA SER A 11 -13.02 8.07 7.10
C SER A 11 -13.02 6.97 8.15
N LYS A 12 -13.77 5.89 7.92
CA LYS A 12 -13.82 4.73 8.82
C LYS A 12 -12.48 4.00 8.95
N LYS A 13 -11.71 3.91 7.86
CA LYS A 13 -10.42 3.19 7.82
C LYS A 13 -9.22 4.06 8.18
N LEU A 14 -9.38 5.38 8.13
CA LEU A 14 -8.31 6.37 8.35
C LEU A 14 -7.47 6.12 9.61
N PRO A 15 -8.04 5.81 10.79
CA PRO A 15 -7.24 5.57 11.99
C PRO A 15 -6.25 4.39 11.83
N GLN A 16 -6.67 3.32 11.14
CA GLN A 16 -5.80 2.18 10.88
C GLN A 16 -4.66 2.56 9.92
N TYR A 17 -4.96 3.31 8.86
CA TYR A 17 -3.94 3.71 7.89
C TYR A 17 -2.95 4.74 8.47
N GLN A 18 -3.43 5.67 9.31
CA GLN A 18 -2.55 6.59 10.05
C GLN A 18 -1.63 5.85 11.00
N LYS A 19 -2.13 4.82 11.70
CA LYS A 19 -1.31 3.98 12.56
C LYS A 19 -0.18 3.30 11.77
N LEU A 20 -0.48 2.69 10.62
CA LEU A 20 0.54 2.07 9.76
C LEU A 20 1.56 3.09 9.26
N ALA A 21 1.12 4.29 8.87
CA ALA A 21 2.01 5.36 8.43
C ALA A 21 2.98 5.78 9.56
N LEU A 22 2.49 5.90 10.80
CA LEU A 22 3.33 6.22 11.96
C LEU A 22 4.29 5.08 12.31
N GLU A 23 3.87 3.82 12.19
CA GLU A 23 4.73 2.66 12.39
C GLU A 23 5.88 2.65 11.37
N ILE A 24 5.59 2.86 10.09
CA ILE A 24 6.62 2.99 9.03
C ILE A 24 7.53 4.17 9.32
N HIS A 25 6.97 5.33 9.68
CA HIS A 25 7.76 6.52 10.00
C HIS A 25 8.71 6.30 11.20
N SER A 26 8.28 5.55 12.22
CA SER A 26 9.09 5.24 13.39
C SER A 26 10.24 4.27 13.11
N LYS A 27 10.23 3.60 11.95
CA LYS A 27 11.25 2.65 11.53
C LYS A 27 11.71 2.98 10.11
N PRO A 28 12.46 4.08 9.92
CA PRO A 28 12.93 4.47 8.60
C PRO A 28 13.90 3.42 8.05
N GLU A 29 13.71 3.05 6.80
CA GLU A 29 14.56 2.11 6.07
C GLU A 29 14.96 2.75 4.74
N VAL A 30 16.23 2.64 4.37
CA VAL A 30 16.79 3.28 3.18
C VAL A 30 16.51 2.46 1.91
N SER A 31 16.64 3.12 0.76
CA SER A 31 16.41 2.56 -0.58
C SER A 31 16.94 1.13 -0.76
N ASN A 32 16.07 0.22 -1.20
CA ASN A 32 16.28 -1.23 -1.41
C ASN A 32 16.42 -2.09 -0.14
N TYR A 33 16.20 -1.50 1.04
CA TYR A 33 16.20 -2.17 2.34
C TYR A 33 14.92 -1.89 3.14
N GLU A 34 13.91 -1.27 2.53
CA GLU A 34 12.60 -0.98 3.12
C GLU A 34 11.66 -2.19 3.29
N PHE A 35 12.18 -3.25 3.92
CA PHE A 35 11.50 -4.52 4.14
C PHE A 35 10.28 -4.43 5.07
N PHE A 36 10.39 -3.66 6.15
CA PHE A 36 9.27 -3.45 7.06
C PHE A 36 8.17 -2.68 6.38
N ALA A 37 8.50 -1.60 5.69
CA ALA A 37 7.52 -0.80 4.98
C ALA A 37 6.83 -1.60 3.86
N SER A 38 7.60 -2.26 3.00
CA SER A 38 7.06 -3.06 1.89
C SER A 38 6.14 -4.18 2.38
N LYS A 39 6.54 -4.89 3.44
CA LYS A 39 5.76 -6.00 4.00
C LYS A 39 4.48 -5.50 4.65
N THR A 40 4.56 -4.41 5.42
CA THR A 40 3.41 -3.83 6.13
C THR A 40 2.34 -3.35 5.15
N LEU A 41 2.74 -2.67 4.07
CA LEU A 41 1.82 -2.22 3.02
C LEU A 41 1.23 -3.40 2.23
N ALA A 42 2.04 -4.39 1.87
CA ALA A 42 1.58 -5.59 1.18
C ALA A 42 0.52 -6.35 1.99
N GLU A 43 0.80 -6.63 3.27
CA GLU A 43 -0.14 -7.33 4.16
C GLU A 43 -1.44 -6.55 4.38
N GLN A 44 -1.37 -5.20 4.45
CA GLN A 44 -2.58 -4.39 4.55
C GLN A 44 -3.41 -4.46 3.26
N LEU A 45 -2.78 -4.40 2.09
CA LEU A 45 -3.48 -4.50 0.80
C LEU A 45 -4.13 -5.88 0.62
N GLU A 46 -3.48 -6.96 1.05
CA GLU A 46 -4.08 -8.31 1.08
C GLU A 46 -5.34 -8.34 1.94
N LYS A 47 -5.33 -7.70 3.13
CA LYS A 47 -6.51 -7.59 4.00
C LYS A 47 -7.65 -6.79 3.38
N GLU A 48 -7.34 -5.82 2.51
CA GLU A 48 -8.34 -5.06 1.74
C GLU A 48 -8.77 -5.80 0.46
N GLY A 49 -8.29 -7.02 0.22
CA GLY A 49 -8.73 -7.90 -0.86
C GLY A 49 -7.94 -7.79 -2.16
N PHE A 50 -6.77 -7.15 -2.15
CA PHE A 50 -5.85 -7.16 -3.28
C PHE A 50 -5.10 -8.48 -3.37
N GLN A 51 -4.83 -8.94 -4.58
CA GLN A 51 -3.80 -9.93 -4.83
C GLN A 51 -2.45 -9.23 -4.86
N VAL A 52 -1.55 -9.57 -3.94
CA VAL A 52 -0.25 -8.92 -3.82
C VAL A 52 0.89 -9.87 -4.19
N LYS A 53 1.90 -9.34 -4.87
CA LYS A 53 3.17 -10.01 -5.15
C LYS A 53 4.32 -9.11 -4.72
N LEU A 54 5.13 -9.56 -3.76
CA LEU A 54 6.41 -8.93 -3.38
C LEU A 54 7.54 -9.37 -4.32
N GLY A 55 8.63 -8.60 -4.36
CA GLY A 55 9.83 -8.95 -5.11
C GLY A 55 9.64 -8.78 -6.62
N VAL A 56 9.08 -7.64 -7.06
CA VAL A 56 8.77 -7.39 -8.48
C VAL A 56 9.83 -6.54 -9.18
N ALA A 57 9.93 -6.69 -10.50
CA ALA A 57 10.84 -5.92 -11.35
C ALA A 57 12.32 -5.91 -10.89
N GLY A 58 12.78 -6.95 -10.20
CA GLY A 58 14.14 -7.05 -9.67
C GLY A 58 14.36 -6.35 -8.32
N HIS A 59 13.33 -5.73 -7.73
CA HIS A 59 13.40 -5.06 -6.43
C HIS A 59 12.77 -5.93 -5.34
N ARG A 60 13.56 -6.33 -4.34
CA ARG A 60 13.11 -7.23 -3.25
C ARG A 60 11.99 -6.66 -2.39
N THR A 61 11.97 -5.33 -2.27
CA THR A 61 11.01 -4.55 -1.49
C THR A 61 9.88 -4.00 -2.36
N GLY A 62 10.01 -4.00 -3.69
CA GLY A 62 8.92 -3.62 -4.58
C GLY A 62 7.77 -4.62 -4.54
N PHE A 63 6.53 -4.14 -4.66
CA PHE A 63 5.34 -4.99 -4.79
C PHE A 63 4.41 -4.55 -5.93
N ASP A 64 3.68 -5.52 -6.48
CA ASP A 64 2.54 -5.34 -7.40
C ASP A 64 1.28 -5.80 -6.67
N ALA A 65 0.29 -4.91 -6.53
CA ALA A 65 -0.98 -5.19 -5.87
C ALA A 65 -2.13 -4.94 -6.85
N ARG A 66 -2.96 -5.96 -7.07
CA ARG A 66 -4.05 -5.92 -8.07
C ARG A 66 -5.39 -6.23 -7.44
N TYR A 67 -6.35 -5.35 -7.69
CA TYR A 67 -7.77 -5.60 -7.44
C TYR A 67 -8.51 -5.57 -8.76
N ARG A 68 -9.22 -6.64 -9.10
CA ARG A 68 -9.98 -6.75 -10.35
C ARG A 68 -11.48 -6.71 -10.08
N SER A 69 -12.11 -5.62 -10.50
CA SER A 69 -13.57 -5.52 -10.54
C SER A 69 -14.14 -6.46 -11.62
N PRO A 70 -15.33 -7.06 -11.41
CA PRO A 70 -16.04 -7.80 -12.46
C PRO A 70 -16.57 -6.87 -13.57
N LYS A 71 -16.58 -5.55 -13.36
CA LYS A 71 -17.04 -4.57 -14.34
C LYS A 71 -15.92 -4.21 -15.30
N SER A 72 -16.23 -4.10 -16.59
CA SER A 72 -15.33 -3.53 -17.59
C SER A 72 -15.07 -2.05 -17.29
N GLY A 73 -13.83 -1.60 -17.53
CA GLY A 73 -13.46 -0.21 -17.31
C GLY A 73 -11.95 0.00 -17.44
N PRO A 74 -11.47 1.24 -17.27
CA PRO A 74 -10.05 1.54 -17.28
C PRO A 74 -9.32 0.90 -16.10
N VAL A 75 -8.01 0.70 -16.27
CA VAL A 75 -7.11 0.34 -15.18
C VAL A 75 -6.55 1.63 -14.58
N VAL A 76 -6.63 1.77 -13.25
CA VAL A 76 -6.03 2.88 -12.49
C VAL A 76 -4.88 2.34 -11.67
N VAL A 77 -3.73 3.02 -11.71
CA VAL A 77 -2.51 2.64 -10.99
C VAL A 77 -2.13 3.73 -10.01
N PHE A 78 -1.76 3.33 -8.79
CA PHE A 78 -1.23 4.20 -7.75
C PHE A 78 0.20 3.76 -7.43
N PHE A 79 1.12 4.72 -7.38
CA PHE A 79 2.49 4.49 -6.92
C PHE A 79 2.59 4.79 -5.43
N ALA A 80 3.16 3.86 -4.68
CA ALA A 80 3.44 4.01 -3.25
C ALA A 80 4.96 4.01 -3.07
N GLU A 81 5.49 5.10 -2.49
CA GLU A 81 6.90 5.26 -2.14
C GLU A 81 7.03 5.20 -0.61
N TYR A 82 8.13 4.62 -0.13
CA TYR A 82 8.30 4.32 1.29
C TYR A 82 9.76 4.13 1.72
N ASP A 83 10.73 4.52 0.88
CA ASP A 83 12.12 4.63 1.30
C ASP A 83 12.36 5.92 2.08
N ALA A 84 13.28 5.85 3.03
CA ALA A 84 13.73 7.00 3.83
C ALA A 84 15.10 7.50 3.35
N LEU A 85 15.41 8.74 3.73
CA LEU A 85 16.72 9.32 3.52
C LEU A 85 17.72 8.89 4.62
N PRO A 86 19.02 8.79 4.30
CA PRO A 86 20.05 8.65 5.33
C PRO A 86 20.10 9.91 6.21
N GLY A 87 20.27 9.70 7.52
CA GLY A 87 20.43 10.76 8.52
C GLY A 87 21.86 11.26 8.66
#